data_AF-X1CXY1-F1
#
_entry.id   AF-X1CXY1-F1
#
_cell.length_a   1.000
_cell.length_b   1.000
_cell.length_c   1.000
_cell.angle_alpha   90.00
_cell.angle_beta   90.00
_cell.angle_gamma   90.00
#
_symmetry.space_group_name_H-M   'P 1'
#
loop_
_entity.id
_entity.type
_entity.pdbx_description
1 polymer ?
#
loop_
_entity_poly.entity_id
_entity_poly.type
_entity_poly.pdbx_seq_one_letter_code
_entity_poly.pdbx_strand_id
1 'polypeptide(L)'
;MKNISCWAFRALFPEATDSYTEMINLKELVNLKRRAWDNVDTFSINNQRQWVQVLTNNINDISRLPECLEKFCSDNPERANIYGACINACCPDPRVISAGEGAALIKRTKRERSYEFSL
;
A
#
# COMPACT_ATOMS: atom_id res chain seq x y z
N MET A 1 -0.30 -0.60 11.10
CA MET A 1 -1.46 -0.96 11.95
C MET A 1 -2.55 0.07 11.77
N LYS A 2 -3.78 -0.36 11.46
CA LYS A 2 -4.90 0.56 11.21
C LYS A 2 -5.24 1.36 12.47
N ASN A 3 -5.46 2.67 12.33
CA ASN A 3 -5.67 3.68 13.36
C ASN A 3 -4.56 3.80 14.43
N ILE A 4 -3.34 3.35 14.13
CA ILE A 4 -2.22 3.37 15.09
C ILE A 4 -0.96 3.90 14.41
N SER A 5 -0.59 3.34 13.26
CA SER A 5 0.69 3.64 12.63
C SER A 5 0.64 4.89 11.74
N CYS A 6 0.14 6.01 12.28
CA CYS A 6 0.32 7.33 11.65
C CYS A 6 1.80 7.74 11.69
N TRP A 7 2.19 8.77 10.92
CA TRP A 7 3.58 9.23 10.88
C TRP A 7 4.11 9.57 12.28
N ALA A 8 3.32 10.29 13.08
CA ALA A 8 3.71 10.71 14.43
C ALA A 8 4.01 9.51 15.34
N PHE A 9 3.21 8.45 15.25
CA PHE A 9 3.47 7.22 16.01
C PHE A 9 4.76 6.53 15.53
N ARG A 10 4.97 6.42 14.21
CA ARG A 10 6.17 5.78 13.65
C ARG A 10 7.45 6.54 14.01
N ALA A 11 7.37 7.87 14.14
CA ALA A 11 8.48 8.72 14.57
C ALA A 11 8.92 8.47 16.03
N LEU A 12 8.09 7.83 16.86
CA LEU A 12 8.46 7.46 18.24
C LEU A 12 9.46 6.29 18.31
N PHE A 13 9.75 5.63 17.18
CA PHE A 13 10.61 4.46 17.11
C PHE A 13 11.88 4.75 16.27
N PRO A 14 12.81 5.57 16.77
CA PRO A 14 13.96 6.05 15.98
C PRO A 14 14.93 4.94 15.54
N GLU A 15 14.93 3.80 16.23
CA GLU A 15 15.77 2.64 15.91
C GLU A 15 15.18 1.76 14.79
N ALA A 16 13.93 1.99 14.38
CA ALA A 16 13.35 1.25 13.28
C ALA A 16 14.02 1.66 11.96
N THR A 17 14.34 0.70 11.09
CA THR A 17 14.88 0.96 9.74
C THR A 17 13.79 1.06 8.68
N ASP A 18 12.66 0.41 8.95
CA ASP A 18 11.53 0.31 8.03
C ASP A 18 10.24 0.56 8.81
N SER A 19 9.35 1.35 8.21
CA SER A 19 8.03 1.59 8.77
C SER A 19 6.97 1.56 7.68
N TYR A 20 5.74 1.21 8.06
CA TYR A 20 4.65 0.96 7.13
C TYR A 20 3.49 1.89 7.45
N THR A 21 2.86 2.44 6.41
CA THR A 21 1.59 3.14 6.56
C THR A 21 0.52 2.19 7.11
N GLU A 22 -0.65 2.74 7.42
CA GLU A 22 -1.83 1.90 7.58
C GLU A 22 -2.16 1.16 6.28
N MET A 23 -3.04 0.16 6.38
CA MET A 23 -3.55 -0.54 5.19
C MET A 23 -4.49 0.38 4.41
N ILE A 24 -4.11 0.72 3.19
CA ILE A 24 -4.87 1.61 2.30
C ILE A 24 -5.47 0.78 1.16
N ASN A 25 -6.72 1.04 0.79
CA ASN A 25 -7.32 0.37 -0.36
C ASN A 25 -6.72 0.91 -1.67
N LEU A 26 -6.08 0.04 -2.47
CA LEU A 26 -5.36 0.45 -3.67
C LEU A 26 -6.29 1.07 -4.72
N LYS A 27 -7.50 0.56 -4.86
CA LYS A 27 -8.50 1.11 -5.80
C LYS A 27 -8.81 2.56 -5.47
N GLU A 28 -8.74 2.98 -4.22
CA GLU A 28 -8.96 4.38 -3.85
C GLU A 28 -7.78 5.29 -4.22
N LEU A 29 -6.55 4.79 -4.09
CA LEU A 29 -5.34 5.51 -4.54
C LEU A 29 -5.34 5.67 -6.06
N VAL A 30 -5.61 4.58 -6.79
CA VAL A 30 -5.61 4.53 -8.27
C VAL A 30 -6.72 5.38 -8.87
N ASN A 31 -7.86 5.51 -8.20
CA ASN A 31 -8.93 6.44 -8.60
C ASN A 31 -8.71 7.88 -8.09
N LEU A 32 -7.50 8.20 -7.62
CA LEU A 32 -7.08 9.53 -7.19
C LEU A 32 -8.01 10.15 -6.14
N LYS A 33 -8.61 9.33 -5.27
CA LYS A 33 -9.43 9.86 -4.18
C LYS A 33 -8.54 10.59 -3.18
N ARG A 34 -8.69 11.91 -3.08
CA ARG A 34 -7.89 12.78 -2.18
C ARG A 34 -7.76 12.21 -0.76
N ARG A 35 -8.87 11.75 -0.16
CA ARG A 35 -8.89 11.17 1.19
C ARG A 35 -8.00 9.94 1.36
N ALA A 36 -7.80 9.13 0.32
CA ALA A 36 -6.92 7.96 0.39
C ALA A 36 -5.45 8.38 0.42
N TRP A 37 -5.10 9.42 -0.35
CA TRP A 37 -3.76 10.02 -0.37
C TRP A 37 -3.45 10.79 0.92
N ASP A 38 -4.43 11.37 1.60
CA ASP A 38 -4.25 11.95 2.93
C ASP A 38 -3.73 10.90 3.94
N ASN A 39 -4.09 9.62 3.77
CA ASN A 39 -3.62 8.51 4.62
C ASN A 39 -2.24 7.95 4.21
N VAL A 40 -1.69 8.34 3.06
CA VAL A 40 -0.31 8.02 2.63
C VAL A 40 0.66 8.96 3.37
N ASP A 41 0.58 8.93 4.69
CA ASP A 41 1.26 9.86 5.59
C ASP A 41 2.75 9.51 5.69
N THR A 42 3.55 9.82 4.67
CA THR A 42 4.96 9.41 4.52
C THR A 42 5.95 10.57 4.64
N PHE A 43 5.70 11.51 5.55
CA PHE A 43 6.68 12.56 5.87
C PHE A 43 8.00 11.92 6.34
N SER A 44 9.13 12.56 6.05
CA SER A 44 10.44 12.04 6.43
C SER A 44 10.52 11.69 7.93
N ILE A 45 11.11 10.54 8.24
CA ILE A 45 11.47 10.12 9.59
C ILE A 45 12.93 9.68 9.50
N ASN A 46 13.78 10.23 10.34
CA ASN A 46 15.21 9.97 10.30
C ASN A 46 15.49 8.46 10.35
N ASN A 47 16.35 7.99 9.46
CA ASN A 47 16.80 6.59 9.35
C ASN A 47 15.71 5.55 9.04
N GLN A 48 14.52 5.96 8.60
CA GLN A 48 13.42 5.06 8.27
C GLN A 48 13.03 5.09 6.78
N ARG A 49 13.09 3.93 6.14
CA ARG A 49 12.41 3.67 4.86
C ARG A 49 10.92 3.50 5.10
N GLN A 50 10.09 4.24 4.38
CA GLN A 50 8.64 4.14 4.57
C GLN A 50 7.98 3.45 3.39
N TRP A 51 7.14 2.47 3.72
CA TRP A 51 6.46 1.62 2.78
C TRP A 51 4.96 1.88 2.82
N VAL A 52 4.34 2.04 1.66
CA VAL A 52 2.89 2.15 1.54
C VAL A 52 2.29 0.76 1.60
N GLN A 53 1.51 0.45 2.63
CA GLN A 53 0.83 -0.84 2.75
C GLN A 53 -0.53 -0.79 2.05
N VAL A 54 -0.74 -1.62 1.04
CA VAL A 54 -1.95 -1.59 0.19
C VAL A 54 -2.77 -2.88 0.26
N LEU A 55 -4.08 -2.75 0.15
CA LEU A 55 -5.04 -3.84 -0.03
C LEU A 55 -5.58 -3.81 -1.46
N THR A 56 -5.53 -4.96 -2.13
CA THR A 56 -6.11 -5.16 -3.46
C THR A 56 -6.28 -6.65 -3.74
N ASN A 57 -7.23 -6.99 -4.59
CA ASN A 57 -7.36 -8.30 -5.22
C ASN A 57 -7.30 -8.20 -6.76
N ASN A 58 -7.03 -7.01 -7.28
CA ASN A 58 -7.10 -6.68 -8.70
C ASN A 58 -5.71 -6.36 -9.23
N ILE A 59 -5.23 -7.20 -10.15
CA ILE A 59 -3.90 -7.07 -10.75
C ILE A 59 -3.74 -5.80 -11.59
N ASN A 60 -4.82 -5.31 -12.19
CA ASN A 60 -4.78 -4.08 -13.00
C ASN A 60 -4.58 -2.83 -12.14
N ASP A 61 -4.97 -2.87 -10.86
CA ASP A 61 -4.69 -1.77 -9.94
C ASP A 61 -3.22 -1.81 -9.50
N ILE A 62 -2.62 -3.00 -9.38
CA ILE A 62 -1.20 -3.18 -9.05
C ILE A 62 -0.31 -2.60 -10.15
N SER A 63 -0.62 -2.86 -11.42
CA SER A 63 0.20 -2.35 -12.54
C SER A 63 0.22 -0.82 -12.63
N ARG A 64 -0.80 -0.15 -12.09
CA ARG A 64 -0.91 1.32 -12.06
C ARG A 64 -0.28 1.97 -10.83
N LEU A 65 0.09 1.20 -9.83
CA LEU A 65 0.61 1.71 -8.56
C LEU A 65 1.92 2.50 -8.72
N PRO A 66 2.92 2.07 -9.51
CA PRO A 66 4.17 2.83 -9.67
C PRO A 66 3.93 4.25 -10.17
N GLU A 67 3.16 4.41 -11.25
CA GLU A 67 2.79 5.72 -11.82
C GLU A 67 2.06 6.61 -10.78
N CYS A 68 1.15 6.02 -10.00
CA CYS A 68 0.43 6.74 -8.96
C CYS A 68 1.36 7.27 -7.85
N LEU A 69 2.33 6.45 -7.42
CA LEU A 69 3.31 6.85 -6.40
C LEU A 69 4.28 7.91 -6.92
N GLU A 70 4.78 7.76 -8.15
CA GLU A 70 5.63 8.75 -8.80
C GLU A 70 4.92 10.11 -8.90
N LYS A 71 3.66 10.09 -9.37
CA LYS A 71 2.83 11.30 -9.42
C LYS A 71 2.64 11.91 -8.04
N PHE A 72 2.32 11.11 -7.02
CA PHE A 72 2.13 11.61 -5.66
C PHE A 72 3.40 12.24 -5.09
N CYS A 73 4.56 11.61 -5.28
CA CYS A 73 5.86 12.15 -4.84
C CYS A 73 6.21 13.45 -5.58
N SER A 74 5.88 13.55 -6.86
CA SER A 74 6.06 14.78 -7.65
C SER A 74 5.16 15.91 -7.15
N ASP A 75 3.89 15.61 -6.87
CA ASP A 75 2.89 16.59 -6.40
C ASP A 75 3.10 16.98 -4.93
N ASN A 76 3.75 16.13 -4.11
CA ASN A 76 3.92 16.31 -2.66
C ASN A 76 5.37 15.99 -2.23
N PRO A 77 6.36 16.83 -2.63
CA PRO A 77 7.78 16.56 -2.39
C PRO A 77 8.14 16.41 -0.90
N GLU A 78 7.41 17.07 0.00
CA GLU A 78 7.58 16.96 1.45
C GLU A 78 7.16 15.59 2.02
N ARG A 79 6.43 14.80 1.23
CA ARG A 79 5.94 13.44 1.55
C ARG A 79 6.62 12.37 0.69
N ALA A 80 7.62 12.75 -0.12
CA ALA A 80 8.31 11.88 -1.06
C ALA A 80 9.31 10.89 -0.42
N ASN A 81 9.18 10.60 0.88
CA ASN A 81 9.98 9.58 1.57
C ASN A 81 9.35 8.19 1.42
N ILE A 82 8.93 7.83 0.20
CA ILE A 82 8.34 6.52 -0.11
C ILE A 82 9.42 5.64 -0.72
N TYR A 83 9.74 4.55 -0.04
CA TYR A 83 10.71 3.57 -0.55
C TYR A 83 10.05 2.56 -1.50
N GLY A 84 8.76 2.27 -1.28
CA GLY A 84 7.99 1.38 -2.13
C GLY A 84 6.62 1.07 -1.55
N ALA A 85 5.99 0.03 -2.10
CA ALA A 85 4.70 -0.45 -1.63
C ALA A 85 4.75 -1.94 -1.25
N CYS A 86 3.92 -2.32 -0.27
CA CYS A 86 3.77 -3.68 0.21
C CYS A 86 2.31 -4.10 0.10
N ILE A 87 2.04 -5.19 -0.62
CA ILE A 87 0.70 -5.77 -0.69
C ILE A 87 0.41 -6.51 0.61
N ASN A 88 -0.66 -6.14 1.31
CA ASN A 88 -1.11 -6.88 2.47
C ASN A 88 -1.85 -8.16 2.03
N ALA A 89 -1.18 -9.29 2.18
CA ALA A 89 -1.72 -10.62 1.89
C ALA A 89 -2.13 -11.40 3.14
N CYS A 90 -2.14 -10.78 4.33
CA CYS A 90 -2.26 -11.51 5.60
C CYS A 90 -3.40 -11.00 6.51
N CYS A 91 -4.05 -9.88 6.17
CA CYS A 91 -5.10 -9.31 7.01
C CYS A 91 -6.25 -10.31 7.22
N PRO A 92 -6.57 -10.67 8.48
CA PRO A 92 -7.63 -11.63 8.77
C PRO A 92 -9.01 -10.96 9.00
N ASP A 93 -9.14 -9.64 8.81
CA ASP A 93 -10.42 -8.94 9.00
C ASP A 93 -11.49 -9.53 8.08
N PRO A 94 -12.65 -9.98 8.60
CA PRO A 94 -13.71 -10.59 7.81
C PRO A 94 -14.16 -9.74 6.62
N ARG A 95 -14.16 -8.41 6.75
CA ARG A 95 -14.55 -7.49 5.66
C ARG A 95 -13.53 -7.53 4.53
N VAL A 96 -12.25 -7.54 4.86
CA VAL A 96 -11.14 -7.63 3.89
C VAL A 96 -11.15 -8.99 3.20
N ILE A 97 -11.35 -10.06 3.96
CA ILE A 97 -11.49 -11.42 3.41
C ILE A 97 -12.70 -11.53 2.49
N SER A 98 -13.86 -10.98 2.88
CA SER A 98 -15.08 -11.01 2.05
C SER A 98 -14.92 -10.24 0.73
N ALA A 99 -14.08 -9.20 0.72
CA ALA A 99 -13.70 -8.49 -0.49
C ALA A 99 -12.69 -9.27 -1.35
N GLY A 100 -12.18 -10.42 -0.88
CA GLY A 100 -11.17 -11.23 -1.58
C GLY A 100 -9.75 -10.68 -1.48
N GLU A 101 -9.47 -9.81 -0.50
CA GLU A 101 -8.19 -9.18 -0.22
C GLU A 101 -7.54 -9.78 1.04
N GLY A 102 -6.35 -9.32 1.44
CA GLY A 102 -5.71 -9.77 2.67
C GLY A 102 -5.44 -11.28 2.66
N ALA A 103 -5.77 -11.97 3.75
CA ALA A 103 -5.58 -13.41 3.89
C ALA A 103 -6.31 -14.26 2.84
N ALA A 104 -7.33 -13.71 2.15
CA ALA A 104 -8.00 -14.39 1.06
C ALA A 104 -7.08 -14.60 -0.16
N LEU A 105 -6.05 -13.78 -0.33
CA LEU A 105 -5.07 -13.91 -1.42
C LEU A 105 -4.24 -15.20 -1.28
N ILE A 106 -3.89 -15.60 -0.06
CA ILE A 106 -3.12 -16.82 0.21
C ILE A 106 -3.94 -18.07 -0.14
N LYS A 107 -5.24 -18.07 0.13
CA LYS A 107 -6.14 -19.20 -0.19
C LYS A 107 -6.41 -19.36 -1.69
N ARG A 108 -6.12 -18.33 -2.49
CA ARG A 108 -6.26 -18.37 -3.95
C ARG A 108 -4.95 -18.84 -4.59
N THR A 109 -4.53 -20.07 -4.30
CA THR A 109 -3.52 -20.75 -5.12
C THR A 109 -4.12 -20.97 -6.51
N LYS A 110 -3.75 -20.10 -7.47
CA LYS A 110 -3.99 -20.15 -8.91
C LYS A 110 -5.18 -21.02 -9.38
N ARG A 111 -6.28 -20.37 -9.79
CA ARG A 111 -6.97 -20.83 -11.01
C ARG A 111 -6.11 -20.34 -12.17
N GLU A 112 -5.24 -21.18 -12.69
CA GLU A 112 -4.46 -20.88 -13.91
C GLU A 112 -5.45 -20.57 -15.04
N ARG A 113 -5.65 -19.29 -15.33
CA ARG A 113 -6.00 -18.87 -16.69
C ARG A 113 -4.66 -18.54 -17.32
N SER A 114 -4.20 -19.43 -18.19
CA SER A 114 -3.10 -19.21 -19.10
C SER A 114 -3.33 -17.89 -19.83
N TYR A 115 -2.50 -16.90 -19.53
CA TYR A 115 -2.34 -15.73 -20.38
C TYR A 115 -1.08 -16.00 -21.21
N GLU A 116 -1.29 -16.50 -22.43
CA GLU A 116 -0.24 -16.50 -23.45
C GLU A 116 0.01 -15.04 -23.84
N PHE A 117 1.20 -14.54 -23.53
CA PHE A 117 1.70 -13.30 -24.12
C PHE A 117 2.45 -13.68 -25.39
N SER A 118 1.88 -13.33 -26.55
CA SER A 118 2.60 -13.32 -27.81
C SER A 118 3.52 -12.09 -27.83
N LEU A 119 4.81 -12.32 -28.06
CA LEU A 119 5.81 -11.28 -28.33
C LEU A 119 5.58 -10.62 -29.69
#